data_AF-A0A6A0GPE0-F1
#
_entry.id   AF-A0A6A0GPE0-F1
#
_cell.length_a   1.000
_cell.length_b   1.000
_cell.length_c   1.000
_cell.angle_alpha   90.00
_cell.angle_beta   90.00
_cell.angle_gamma   90.00
#
_symmetry.space_group_name_H-M   'P 1'
#
loop_
_entity.id
_entity.type
_entity.pdbx_description
1 polymer ?
#
loop_
_entity_poly.entity_id
_entity_poly.type
_entity_poly.pdbx_seq_one_letter_code
_entity_poly.pdbx_strand_id
1 'polypeptide(L)'
;MRAVDVMAILHEKVAFLSGGRDPRGGPLLTFPACDKREKLKHTDYRPLLHYLTRIPSEEVCELGFTVIVDMRGSTWGTVKPVLKELHLTFAHTVHIVYIIKPDNFWQKQRTSIGSQKYKFETSLMSVGALCKSVDPTQLTVDFDGSLPYDHNTWIELRLAIEEFTACSNSTLDQLESVRHEVVNTDLAEDVSLAKAAVEKHKQLQLRLTSPAIRDLHTMGHRLLQRLQCDESVSSSGGYDSGYSGRDSSSSLILANPDLQACVPSHQLYHNVPHTVQVHSTSKKLLYQLDHLVQICSQLRRDTPLRAKHVTPDGKVVYRGSQQQPQPGSGSGSSSASTSTSSTPQPGKGKGGVAVGSPASDYSEGASHVLAVIHEILAHHRAVEQRWTDKKHQLHQRLALRLFQEDVKQVRDT
;
A
#
# COMPACT_ATOMS: atom_id res chain seq x y z
N MET A 1 -13.56 4.53 -13.70
CA MET A 1 -12.97 5.03 -14.95
C MET A 1 -11.48 4.79 -14.87
N ARG A 2 -10.94 4.05 -15.83
CA ARG A 2 -9.54 3.63 -15.97
C ARG A 2 -8.91 4.37 -17.15
N ALA A 3 -7.59 4.33 -17.26
CA ALA A 3 -6.85 4.90 -18.39
C ALA A 3 -7.40 4.39 -19.72
N VAL A 4 -7.68 3.08 -19.80
CA VAL A 4 -8.23 2.42 -21.00
C VAL A 4 -9.56 3.01 -21.46
N ASP A 5 -10.37 3.56 -20.54
CA ASP A 5 -11.68 4.13 -20.85
C ASP A 5 -11.56 5.52 -21.52
N VAL A 6 -10.40 6.18 -21.37
CA VAL A 6 -10.13 7.53 -21.91
C VAL A 6 -8.95 7.55 -22.88
N MET A 7 -8.50 6.38 -23.33
CA MET A 7 -7.23 6.20 -24.03
C MET A 7 -7.10 7.04 -25.32
N ALA A 8 -8.20 7.14 -26.08
CA ALA A 8 -8.24 7.87 -27.33
C ALA A 8 -7.89 9.36 -27.17
N ILE A 9 -8.40 10.01 -26.11
CA ILE A 9 -8.08 11.41 -25.83
C ILE A 9 -6.81 11.56 -24.99
N LEU A 10 -6.51 10.57 -24.14
CA LEU A 10 -5.31 10.56 -23.32
C LEU A 10 -4.05 10.61 -24.20
N HIS A 11 -3.95 9.76 -25.23
CA HIS A 11 -2.81 9.73 -26.15
C HIS A 11 -2.57 11.04 -26.92
N GLU A 12 -3.60 11.86 -27.12
CA GLU A 12 -3.47 13.14 -27.85
C GLU A 12 -2.71 14.20 -27.03
N LYS A 13 -2.32 13.90 -25.77
CA LYS A 13 -1.58 14.78 -24.85
C LYS A 13 -2.21 16.19 -24.74
N VAL A 14 -3.53 16.27 -24.81
CA VAL A 14 -4.25 17.56 -24.76
C VAL A 14 -4.34 18.14 -23.35
N ALA A 15 -4.20 17.27 -22.35
CA ALA A 15 -3.96 17.61 -20.95
C ALA A 15 -3.15 16.49 -20.28
N PHE A 16 -2.34 16.82 -19.27
CA PHE A 16 -1.59 15.82 -18.50
C PHE A 16 -1.25 16.29 -17.08
N LEU A 17 -0.89 15.33 -16.22
CA LEU A 17 -0.28 15.54 -14.91
C LEU A 17 1.18 15.08 -14.95
N SER A 18 2.10 15.99 -14.70
CA SER A 18 3.53 15.67 -14.63
C SER A 18 3.97 15.11 -13.28
N GLY A 19 3.16 15.31 -12.24
CA GLY A 19 3.54 15.09 -10.84
C GLY A 19 4.01 16.36 -10.13
N GLY A 20 4.21 17.46 -10.87
CA GLY A 20 4.61 18.74 -10.30
C GLY A 20 3.57 19.32 -9.32
N ARG A 21 4.06 20.15 -8.39
CA ARG A 21 3.27 20.83 -7.35
C ARG A 21 3.43 22.35 -7.39
N ASP A 22 2.37 23.06 -7.03
CA ASP A 22 2.46 24.49 -6.71
C ASP A 22 3.04 24.71 -5.29
N PRO A 23 3.32 25.96 -4.86
CA PRO A 23 3.86 26.23 -3.52
C PRO A 23 2.98 25.79 -2.35
N ARG A 24 1.70 25.50 -2.59
CA ARG A 24 0.74 25.00 -1.60
C ARG A 24 0.76 23.48 -1.50
N GLY A 25 1.49 22.80 -2.41
CA GLY A 25 1.43 21.36 -2.60
C GLY A 25 0.28 20.91 -3.52
N GLY A 26 -0.43 21.85 -4.15
CA GLY A 26 -1.52 21.56 -5.07
C GLY A 26 -1.02 20.99 -6.40
N PRO A 27 -1.77 20.07 -7.03
CA PRO A 27 -1.34 19.40 -8.26
C PRO A 27 -1.37 20.32 -9.49
N LEU A 28 -0.38 20.18 -10.37
CA LEU A 28 -0.31 20.92 -11.63
C LEU A 28 -1.01 20.16 -12.77
N LEU A 29 -2.14 20.69 -13.26
CA LEU A 29 -2.81 20.19 -14.46
C LEU A 29 -2.42 21.04 -15.67
N THR A 30 -1.76 20.41 -16.64
CA THR A 30 -1.17 21.13 -17.78
C THR A 30 -1.89 20.81 -19.08
N PHE A 31 -2.30 21.85 -19.80
CA PHE A 31 -2.78 21.81 -21.19
C PHE A 31 -1.69 22.39 -22.10
N PRO A 32 -0.80 21.56 -22.68
CA PRO A 32 0.35 22.03 -23.45
C PRO A 32 -0.04 22.65 -24.79
N ALA A 33 0.86 23.41 -25.40
CA ALA A 33 0.71 23.85 -26.78
C ALA A 33 0.55 22.61 -27.68
N CYS A 34 -0.63 22.46 -28.30
CA CYS A 34 -0.99 21.28 -29.06
C CYS A 34 -2.09 21.62 -30.08
N ASP A 35 -1.82 21.37 -31.37
CA ASP A 35 -2.73 21.63 -32.49
C ASP A 35 -3.99 20.76 -32.44
N LYS A 36 -3.91 19.59 -31.79
CA LYS A 36 -5.04 18.68 -31.65
C LYS A 36 -6.21 19.31 -30.90
N ARG A 37 -5.95 20.28 -30.02
CA ARG A 37 -6.97 21.01 -29.28
C ARG A 37 -7.87 21.89 -30.16
N GLU A 38 -7.45 22.25 -31.38
CA GLU A 38 -8.26 23.08 -32.28
C GLU A 38 -9.59 22.42 -32.68
N LYS A 39 -9.62 21.09 -32.73
CA LYS A 39 -10.79 20.31 -33.15
C LYS A 39 -11.69 19.92 -31.96
N LEU A 40 -11.25 20.16 -30.73
CA LEU A 40 -11.94 19.71 -29.53
C LEU A 40 -12.98 20.71 -29.04
N LYS A 41 -14.18 20.21 -28.79
CA LYS A 41 -15.23 20.91 -28.06
C LYS A 41 -14.97 20.80 -26.55
N HIS A 42 -15.64 21.64 -25.77
CA HIS A 42 -15.46 21.64 -24.32
C HIS A 42 -15.82 20.27 -23.70
N THR A 43 -16.86 19.61 -24.21
CA THR A 43 -17.33 18.31 -23.70
C THR A 43 -16.33 17.18 -23.88
N ASP A 44 -15.44 17.30 -24.87
CA ASP A 44 -14.50 16.24 -25.22
C ASP A 44 -13.44 16.09 -24.12
N TYR A 45 -13.11 17.17 -23.40
CA TYR A 45 -12.20 17.14 -22.26
C TYR A 45 -12.79 16.43 -21.03
N ARG A 46 -14.12 16.33 -20.90
CA ARG A 46 -14.76 15.88 -19.65
C ARG A 46 -14.31 14.49 -19.18
N PRO A 47 -14.26 13.44 -20.02
CA PRO A 47 -13.81 12.13 -19.58
C PRO A 47 -12.34 12.16 -19.15
N LEU A 48 -11.48 12.83 -19.91
CA LEU A 48 -10.06 12.97 -19.58
C LEU A 48 -9.85 13.69 -18.25
N LEU A 49 -10.56 14.79 -18.03
CA LEU A 49 -10.45 15.55 -16.79
C LEU A 49 -10.98 14.76 -15.59
N HIS A 50 -12.12 14.08 -15.72
CA HIS A 50 -12.59 13.20 -14.65
C HIS A 50 -11.60 12.09 -14.30
N TYR A 51 -10.87 11.59 -15.29
CA TYR A 51 -9.82 10.62 -15.09
C TYR A 51 -8.60 11.24 -14.39
N LEU A 52 -8.01 12.30 -14.97
CA LEU A 52 -6.79 12.92 -14.46
C LEU A 52 -6.98 13.51 -13.05
N THR A 53 -8.09 14.18 -12.77
CA THR A 53 -8.31 14.83 -11.46
C THR A 53 -8.53 13.85 -10.31
N ARG A 54 -8.56 12.54 -10.58
CA ARG A 54 -8.67 11.47 -9.57
C ARG A 54 -7.37 10.72 -9.33
N ILE A 55 -6.29 11.08 -10.03
CA ILE A 55 -5.00 10.41 -9.89
C ILE A 55 -4.27 10.87 -8.62
N PRO A 56 -4.19 12.17 -8.30
CA PRO A 56 -3.64 12.60 -7.02
C PRO A 56 -4.47 12.05 -5.85
N SER A 57 -3.85 11.92 -4.67
CA SER A 57 -4.57 11.53 -3.46
C SER A 57 -5.67 12.54 -3.11
N GLU A 58 -6.66 12.12 -2.33
CA GLU A 58 -7.78 12.97 -1.91
C GLU A 58 -7.28 14.23 -1.19
N GLU A 59 -6.32 14.07 -0.26
CA GLU A 59 -5.66 15.17 0.45
C GLU A 59 -5.00 16.19 -0.49
N VAL A 60 -4.36 15.73 -1.57
CA VAL A 60 -3.74 16.60 -2.57
C VAL A 60 -4.82 17.27 -3.43
N CYS A 61 -5.90 16.57 -3.76
CA CYS A 61 -7.02 17.12 -4.53
C CYS A 61 -7.76 18.23 -3.77
N GLU A 62 -7.85 18.15 -2.44
CA GLU A 62 -8.48 19.18 -1.60
C GLU A 62 -7.77 20.53 -1.66
N LEU A 63 -6.47 20.55 -1.96
CA LEU A 63 -5.71 21.79 -2.18
C LEU A 63 -6.15 22.49 -3.47
N GLY A 64 -6.82 21.79 -4.38
CA GLY A 64 -7.23 22.32 -5.68
C GLY A 64 -6.08 22.43 -6.67
N PHE A 65 -6.41 22.25 -7.95
CA PHE A 65 -5.49 22.23 -9.06
C PHE A 65 -5.06 23.64 -9.46
N THR A 66 -3.76 23.83 -9.61
CA THR A 66 -3.20 24.94 -10.40
C THR A 66 -3.16 24.49 -11.85
N VAL A 67 -3.93 25.15 -12.71
CA VAL A 67 -4.09 24.76 -14.11
C VAL A 67 -3.22 25.65 -15.00
N ILE A 68 -2.38 25.04 -15.83
CA ILE A 68 -1.54 25.76 -16.80
C ILE A 68 -2.12 25.50 -18.19
N VAL A 69 -2.52 26.56 -18.90
CA VAL A 69 -3.00 26.49 -20.28
C VAL A 69 -2.03 27.22 -21.19
N ASP A 70 -1.28 26.47 -21.97
CA ASP A 70 -0.33 27.04 -22.91
C ASP A 70 -1.02 27.44 -24.22
N MET A 71 -1.13 28.74 -24.45
CA MET A 71 -1.71 29.34 -25.66
C MET A 71 -0.62 29.70 -26.68
N ARG A 72 0.67 29.43 -26.42
CA ARG A 72 1.74 29.67 -27.41
C ARG A 72 1.47 28.85 -28.67
N GLY A 73 1.69 29.46 -29.85
CA GLY A 73 1.37 28.84 -31.14
C GLY A 73 -0.13 28.69 -31.44
N SER A 74 -1.02 29.20 -30.58
CA SER A 74 -2.47 29.06 -30.75
C SER A 74 -3.23 30.38 -30.54
N THR A 75 -4.56 30.31 -30.59
CA THR A 75 -5.46 31.45 -30.40
C THR A 75 -6.37 31.26 -29.19
N TRP A 76 -7.06 32.34 -28.78
CA TRP A 76 -8.06 32.30 -27.72
C TRP A 76 -9.17 31.25 -27.96
N GLY A 77 -9.41 30.88 -29.23
CA GLY A 77 -10.38 29.86 -29.62
C GLY A 77 -10.12 28.48 -29.01
N THR A 78 -8.86 28.11 -28.76
CA THR A 78 -8.50 26.79 -28.19
C THR A 78 -8.53 26.79 -26.66
N VAL A 79 -8.30 27.94 -26.04
CA VAL A 79 -8.37 28.14 -24.59
C VAL A 79 -9.82 28.16 -24.09
N LYS A 80 -10.72 28.80 -24.84
CA LYS A 80 -12.11 29.00 -24.43
C LYS A 80 -12.86 27.68 -24.13
N PRO A 81 -12.76 26.59 -24.92
CA PRO A 81 -13.32 25.29 -24.59
C PRO A 81 -12.81 24.72 -23.27
N VAL A 82 -11.49 24.82 -23.01
CA VAL A 82 -10.87 24.35 -21.76
C VAL A 82 -11.46 25.09 -20.55
N LEU A 83 -11.45 26.43 -20.59
CA LEU A 83 -11.99 27.25 -19.49
C LEU A 83 -13.50 27.01 -19.29
N LYS A 84 -14.24 26.79 -20.37
CA LYS A 84 -15.68 26.49 -20.30
C LYS A 84 -15.91 25.16 -19.58
N GLU A 85 -15.16 24.11 -19.91
CA GLU A 85 -15.31 22.81 -19.27
C GLU A 85 -14.92 22.83 -17.80
N LEU A 86 -13.78 23.45 -17.47
CA LEU A 86 -13.34 23.65 -16.09
C LEU A 86 -14.42 24.38 -15.28
N HIS A 87 -15.02 25.43 -15.83
CA HIS A 87 -16.04 26.21 -15.13
C HIS A 87 -17.35 25.45 -14.90
N LEU A 88 -17.78 24.66 -15.89
CA LEU A 88 -19.06 23.94 -15.81
C LEU A 88 -18.99 22.73 -14.89
N THR A 89 -17.87 22.00 -14.90
CA THR A 89 -17.78 20.68 -14.25
C THR A 89 -16.77 20.62 -13.11
N PHE A 90 -15.67 21.39 -13.18
CA PHE A 90 -14.52 21.24 -12.27
C PHE A 90 -14.22 22.50 -11.45
N ALA A 91 -15.14 23.47 -11.39
CA ALA A 91 -14.86 24.77 -10.77
C ALA A 91 -14.42 24.66 -9.30
N HIS A 92 -14.96 23.70 -8.56
CA HIS A 92 -14.67 23.47 -7.15
C HIS A 92 -13.29 22.83 -6.93
N THR A 93 -12.69 22.22 -7.95
CA THR A 93 -11.37 21.60 -7.87
C THR A 93 -10.28 22.52 -8.40
N VAL A 94 -10.59 23.70 -8.95
CA VAL A 94 -9.60 24.61 -9.52
C VAL A 94 -9.24 25.69 -8.52
N HIS A 95 -7.95 25.80 -8.18
CA HIS A 95 -7.44 26.91 -7.39
C HIS A 95 -7.25 28.16 -8.26
N ILE A 96 -6.47 28.04 -9.33
CA ILE A 96 -6.14 29.13 -10.25
C ILE A 96 -5.83 28.57 -11.65
N VAL A 97 -6.08 29.37 -12.68
CA VAL A 97 -5.69 29.06 -14.06
C VAL A 97 -4.67 30.08 -14.58
N TYR A 98 -3.48 29.62 -14.91
CA TYR A 98 -2.45 30.39 -15.61
C TYR A 98 -2.53 30.15 -17.11
N ILE A 99 -2.67 31.23 -17.89
CA ILE A 99 -2.72 31.18 -19.34
C ILE A 99 -1.41 31.73 -19.87
N ILE A 100 -0.58 30.84 -20.40
CA ILE A 100 0.73 31.18 -20.97
C ILE A 100 0.51 31.68 -22.38
N LYS A 101 1.07 32.84 -22.70
CA LYS A 101 0.85 33.51 -23.98
C LYS A 101 2.18 33.71 -24.72
N PRO A 102 2.15 33.90 -26.05
CA PRO A 102 3.33 34.30 -26.81
C PRO A 102 3.92 35.63 -26.31
N ASP A 103 5.23 35.80 -26.42
CA ASP A 103 5.91 37.04 -25.98
C ASP A 103 5.39 38.28 -26.74
N ASN A 104 5.20 38.13 -28.06
CA ASN A 104 4.67 39.16 -28.96
C ASN A 104 3.22 39.59 -28.63
N PHE A 105 2.53 38.86 -27.74
CA PHE A 105 1.16 39.16 -27.36
C PHE A 105 1.04 40.42 -26.48
N TRP A 106 2.07 40.80 -25.71
CA TRP A 106 2.00 42.02 -24.88
C TRP A 106 2.03 43.32 -25.69
N GLN A 107 2.48 43.26 -26.95
CA GLN A 107 2.58 44.43 -27.83
C GLN A 107 1.23 44.82 -28.46
N LYS A 108 0.25 43.91 -28.47
CA LYS A 108 -1.11 44.17 -28.96
C LYS A 108 -2.07 44.21 -27.77
N GLN A 109 -2.58 45.40 -27.46
CA GLN A 109 -3.71 45.76 -26.58
C GLN A 109 -4.08 44.77 -25.43
N ARG A 110 -3.99 45.22 -24.16
CA ARG A 110 -4.33 44.42 -22.96
C ARG A 110 -5.70 43.75 -23.11
N THR A 111 -5.71 42.45 -23.42
CA THR A 111 -6.92 41.63 -23.39
C THR A 111 -7.12 41.19 -21.95
N SER A 112 -8.01 41.87 -21.24
CA SER A 112 -8.41 41.46 -19.89
C SER A 112 -9.37 40.29 -19.99
N ILE A 113 -9.00 39.13 -19.43
CA ILE A 113 -9.99 38.15 -19.01
C ILE A 113 -10.62 38.73 -17.74
N GLY A 114 -11.89 39.12 -17.82
CA GLY A 114 -12.63 39.56 -16.64
C GLY A 114 -12.74 38.41 -15.64
N SER A 115 -12.15 38.59 -14.44
CA SER A 115 -12.18 37.61 -13.35
C SER A 115 -13.60 37.20 -12.92
N GLN A 116 -14.63 37.97 -13.29
CA GLN A 116 -16.05 37.68 -13.03
C GLN A 116 -16.68 36.64 -13.97
N LYS A 117 -15.95 36.17 -14.99
CA LYS A 117 -16.51 35.28 -16.02
C LYS A 117 -16.52 33.79 -15.61
N TYR A 118 -15.61 33.40 -14.73
CA TYR A 118 -15.41 32.01 -14.33
C TYR A 118 -15.50 31.91 -12.80
N LYS A 119 -15.69 30.69 -12.28
CA LYS A 119 -15.86 30.42 -10.84
C LYS A 119 -14.50 30.26 -10.12
N PHE A 120 -13.42 30.56 -10.83
CA PHE A 120 -12.04 30.43 -10.38
C PHE A 120 -11.24 31.62 -10.92
N GLU A 121 -10.08 31.87 -10.29
CA GLU A 121 -9.17 32.92 -10.72
C GLU A 121 -8.47 32.54 -12.03
N THR A 122 -8.22 33.54 -12.88
CA THR A 122 -7.49 33.39 -14.15
C THR A 122 -6.45 34.48 -14.25
N SER A 123 -5.23 34.13 -14.68
CA SER A 123 -4.13 35.09 -14.86
C SER A 123 -3.37 34.82 -16.15
N LEU A 124 -3.16 35.87 -16.96
CA LEU A 124 -2.34 35.80 -18.17
C LEU A 124 -0.91 36.16 -17.85
N MET A 125 0.04 35.30 -18.22
CA MET A 125 1.45 35.49 -17.90
C MET A 125 2.40 34.93 -18.96
N SER A 126 3.66 35.38 -18.94
CA SER A 126 4.74 34.74 -19.69
C SER A 126 5.28 33.54 -18.93
N VAL A 127 6.07 32.69 -19.59
CA VAL A 127 6.77 31.56 -18.95
C VAL A 127 7.66 32.06 -17.80
N GLY A 128 8.47 33.10 -18.03
CA GLY A 128 9.31 33.65 -16.96
C GLY A 128 8.55 34.24 -15.76
N ALA A 129 7.27 34.62 -15.92
CA ALA A 129 6.43 35.01 -14.79
C ALA A 129 5.83 33.77 -14.08
N LEU A 130 5.51 32.71 -14.82
CA LEU A 130 5.10 31.42 -14.24
C LEU A 130 6.19 30.86 -13.32
N CYS A 131 7.47 30.92 -13.70
CA CYS A 131 8.61 30.48 -12.88
C CYS A 131 8.77 31.23 -11.55
N LYS A 132 8.06 32.35 -11.36
CA LYS A 132 8.01 33.07 -10.07
C LYS A 132 6.85 32.60 -9.19
N SER A 133 5.81 32.02 -9.80
CA SER A 133 4.61 31.52 -9.12
C SER A 133 4.70 30.03 -8.82
N VAL A 134 5.44 29.26 -9.64
CA VAL A 134 5.67 27.83 -9.48
C VAL A 134 7.18 27.58 -9.59
N ASP A 135 7.72 26.75 -8.70
CA ASP A 135 9.13 26.39 -8.71
C ASP A 135 9.51 25.70 -10.04
N PRO A 136 10.57 26.15 -10.75
CA PRO A 136 11.00 25.53 -12.00
C PRO A 136 11.27 24.02 -11.91
N THR A 137 11.64 23.50 -10.74
CA THR A 137 11.82 22.06 -10.51
C THR A 137 10.52 21.25 -10.57
N GLN A 138 9.37 21.94 -10.51
CA GLN A 138 8.03 21.35 -10.60
C GLN A 138 7.40 21.54 -11.99
N LEU A 139 8.07 22.27 -12.88
CA LEU A 139 7.59 22.56 -14.23
C LEU A 139 8.32 21.68 -15.25
N THR A 140 7.62 21.27 -16.32
CA THR A 140 8.25 20.57 -17.44
C THR A 140 9.13 21.51 -18.26
N VAL A 141 10.04 20.94 -19.04
CA VAL A 141 10.97 21.68 -19.92
C VAL A 141 10.29 22.64 -20.88
N ASP A 142 9.02 22.37 -21.26
CA ASP A 142 8.22 23.25 -22.12
C ASP A 142 7.98 24.63 -21.48
N PHE A 143 8.09 24.74 -20.16
CA PHE A 143 7.87 25.94 -19.37
C PHE A 143 9.13 26.41 -18.64
N ASP A 144 10.31 26.21 -19.25
CA ASP A 144 11.62 26.53 -18.68
C ASP A 144 11.89 25.86 -17.32
N GLY A 145 11.27 24.71 -17.09
CA GLY A 145 11.46 23.90 -15.88
C GLY A 145 12.42 22.74 -16.06
N SER A 146 12.67 22.03 -14.97
CA SER A 146 13.57 20.86 -14.93
C SER A 146 12.87 19.55 -14.57
N LEU A 147 11.54 19.54 -14.41
CA LEU A 147 10.78 18.32 -14.13
C LEU A 147 10.72 17.44 -15.40
N PRO A 148 11.31 16.25 -15.39
CA PRO A 148 11.23 15.34 -16.52
C PRO A 148 9.81 14.78 -16.67
N TYR A 149 9.31 14.73 -17.91
CA TYR A 149 8.01 14.13 -18.21
C TYR A 149 7.98 13.56 -19.63
N ASP A 150 7.80 12.24 -19.73
CA ASP A 150 7.50 11.56 -20.99
C ASP A 150 6.08 10.99 -20.95
N HIS A 151 5.27 11.40 -21.92
CA HIS A 151 3.83 11.10 -21.90
C HIS A 151 3.53 9.64 -22.19
N ASN A 152 4.25 9.02 -23.13
CA ASN A 152 4.01 7.63 -23.50
C ASN A 152 4.44 6.70 -22.37
N THR A 153 5.61 6.95 -21.79
CA THR A 153 6.10 6.18 -20.65
C THR A 153 5.18 6.37 -19.43
N TRP A 154 4.64 7.57 -19.21
CA TRP A 154 3.63 7.80 -18.16
C TRP A 154 2.37 6.96 -18.39
N ILE A 155 1.85 6.90 -19.63
CA ILE A 155 0.68 6.07 -19.98
C ILE A 155 0.98 4.58 -19.74
N GLU A 156 2.12 4.09 -20.23
CA GLU A 156 2.52 2.69 -20.10
C GLU A 156 2.64 2.25 -18.64
N LEU A 157 3.25 3.10 -17.80
CA LEU A 157 3.36 2.82 -16.37
C LEU A 157 2.00 2.89 -15.68
N ARG A 158 1.19 3.90 -16.01
CA ARG A 158 -0.15 4.07 -15.44
C ARG A 158 -1.04 2.86 -15.75
N LEU A 159 -1.02 2.36 -16.98
CA LEU A 159 -1.74 1.16 -17.39
C LEU A 159 -1.28 -0.07 -16.60
N ALA A 160 0.03 -0.26 -16.46
CA ALA A 160 0.58 -1.37 -15.71
C ALA A 160 0.20 -1.33 -14.22
N ILE A 161 0.19 -0.14 -13.61
CA ILE A 161 -0.28 0.03 -12.23
C ILE A 161 -1.77 -0.32 -12.13
N GLU A 162 -2.62 0.25 -12.98
CA GLU A 162 -4.07 -0.04 -12.94
C GLU A 162 -4.40 -1.52 -13.18
N GLU A 163 -3.71 -2.17 -14.10
CA GLU A 163 -3.86 -3.60 -14.39
C GLU A 163 -3.43 -4.46 -13.20
N PHE A 164 -2.26 -4.18 -12.63
CA PHE A 164 -1.75 -4.89 -11.46
C PHE A 164 -2.69 -4.72 -10.25
N THR A 165 -3.16 -3.50 -9.98
CA THR A 165 -4.12 -3.22 -8.90
C THR A 165 -5.43 -4.00 -9.11
N ALA A 166 -5.99 -3.97 -10.32
CA ALA A 166 -7.24 -4.66 -10.61
C ALA A 166 -7.10 -6.19 -10.45
N CYS A 167 -6.01 -6.78 -10.93
CA CYS A 167 -5.76 -8.21 -10.80
C CYS A 167 -5.46 -8.62 -9.36
N SER A 168 -4.72 -7.81 -8.60
CA SER A 168 -4.43 -8.03 -7.18
C SER A 168 -5.72 -8.12 -6.37
N ASN A 169 -6.63 -7.15 -6.55
CA ASN A 169 -7.90 -7.12 -5.85
C ASN A 169 -8.77 -8.32 -6.19
N SER A 170 -8.92 -8.65 -7.49
CA SER A 170 -9.70 -9.81 -7.92
C SER A 170 -9.14 -11.13 -7.38
N THR A 171 -7.81 -11.25 -7.29
CA THR A 171 -7.16 -12.44 -6.74
C THR A 171 -7.42 -12.55 -5.25
N LEU A 172 -7.36 -11.44 -4.52
CA LEU A 172 -7.66 -11.48 -3.10
C LEU A 172 -9.12 -11.85 -2.84
N ASP A 173 -10.08 -11.24 -3.56
CA ASP A 173 -11.51 -11.56 -3.44
C ASP A 173 -11.76 -13.06 -3.67
N GLN A 174 -11.07 -13.67 -4.65
CA GLN A 174 -11.12 -15.10 -4.91
C GLN A 174 -10.57 -15.93 -3.74
N LEU A 175 -9.40 -15.55 -3.19
CA LEU A 175 -8.80 -16.23 -2.05
C LEU A 175 -9.69 -16.12 -0.80
N GLU A 176 -10.31 -14.97 -0.57
CA GLU A 176 -11.25 -14.76 0.53
C GLU A 176 -12.51 -15.59 0.39
N SER A 177 -13.08 -15.67 -0.81
CA SER A 177 -14.22 -16.51 -1.13
C SER A 177 -13.92 -17.99 -0.86
N VAL A 178 -12.78 -18.51 -1.36
CA VAL A 178 -12.41 -19.90 -1.11
C VAL A 178 -12.15 -20.15 0.38
N ARG A 179 -11.47 -19.22 1.07
CA ARG A 179 -11.26 -19.29 2.53
C ARG A 179 -12.59 -19.46 3.27
N HIS A 180 -13.59 -18.65 2.94
CA HIS A 180 -14.91 -18.71 3.58
C HIS A 180 -15.60 -20.06 3.34
N GLU A 181 -15.55 -20.58 2.12
CA GLU A 181 -16.15 -21.88 1.77
C GLU A 181 -15.45 -23.06 2.45
N VAL A 182 -14.11 -23.05 2.52
CA VAL A 182 -13.32 -24.09 3.21
C VAL A 182 -13.61 -24.10 4.72
N VAL A 183 -13.75 -22.91 5.34
CA VAL A 183 -14.05 -22.80 6.77
C VAL A 183 -15.45 -23.32 7.09
N ASN A 184 -16.44 -22.96 6.28
CA ASN A 184 -17.85 -23.28 6.51
C ASN A 184 -18.28 -24.62 5.90
N THR A 185 -17.33 -25.49 5.55
CA THR A 185 -17.67 -26.85 5.12
C THR A 185 -17.97 -27.72 6.34
N ASP A 186 -19.25 -28.10 6.48
CA ASP A 186 -19.73 -29.00 7.52
C ASP A 186 -19.19 -30.42 7.37
N LEU A 187 -19.12 -31.12 8.50
CA LEU A 187 -18.68 -32.51 8.53
C LEU A 187 -19.86 -33.44 8.21
N ALA A 188 -19.79 -34.16 7.09
CA ALA A 188 -20.85 -35.03 6.59
C ALA A 188 -21.32 -36.12 7.57
N GLU A 189 -22.63 -36.39 7.59
CA GLU A 189 -23.28 -37.35 8.50
C GLU A 189 -23.36 -38.78 7.96
N ASP A 190 -23.25 -38.97 6.65
CA ASP A 190 -23.29 -40.27 5.98
C ASP A 190 -22.25 -40.39 4.85
N VAL A 191 -22.15 -41.57 4.23
CA VAL A 191 -21.17 -41.87 3.17
C VAL A 191 -21.42 -41.04 1.91
N SER A 192 -22.68 -40.82 1.52
CA SER A 192 -23.05 -40.07 0.32
C SER A 192 -22.68 -38.60 0.46
N LEU A 193 -23.02 -37.98 1.59
CA LEU A 193 -22.66 -36.60 1.93
C LEU A 193 -21.14 -36.45 2.08
N ALA A 194 -20.43 -37.46 2.61
CA ALA A 194 -18.97 -37.41 2.72
C ALA A 194 -18.30 -37.45 1.35
N LYS A 195 -18.78 -38.28 0.42
CA LYS A 195 -18.31 -38.30 -0.97
C LYS A 195 -18.58 -36.96 -1.67
N ALA A 196 -19.77 -36.39 -1.51
CA ALA A 196 -20.11 -35.08 -2.06
C ALA A 196 -19.24 -33.95 -1.50
N ALA A 197 -18.95 -33.96 -0.19
CA ALA A 197 -18.07 -33.00 0.45
C ALA A 197 -16.62 -33.08 -0.08
N VAL A 198 -16.09 -34.29 -0.30
CA VAL A 198 -14.77 -34.50 -0.91
C VAL A 198 -14.71 -33.93 -2.33
N GLU A 199 -15.74 -34.17 -3.15
CA GLU A 199 -15.78 -33.63 -4.52
C GLU A 199 -15.90 -32.09 -4.53
N LYS A 200 -16.73 -31.51 -3.64
CA LYS A 200 -16.77 -30.06 -3.45
C LYS A 200 -15.38 -29.50 -3.07
N HIS A 201 -14.67 -30.17 -2.16
CA HIS A 201 -13.33 -29.75 -1.72
C HIS A 201 -12.28 -29.83 -2.83
N LYS A 202 -12.45 -30.75 -3.79
CA LYS A 202 -11.63 -30.84 -5.01
C LYS A 202 -11.93 -29.69 -5.99
N GLN A 203 -13.19 -29.29 -6.14
CA GLN A 203 -13.57 -28.12 -6.94
C GLN A 203 -13.00 -26.82 -6.35
N LEU A 204 -13.00 -26.67 -5.02
CA LEU A 204 -12.36 -25.54 -4.33
C LEU A 204 -10.84 -25.52 -4.56
N GLN A 205 -10.19 -26.69 -4.60
CA GLN A 205 -8.76 -26.79 -4.89
C GLN A 205 -8.42 -26.24 -6.28
N LEU A 206 -9.22 -26.56 -7.31
CA LEU A 206 -9.00 -26.06 -8.66
C LEU A 206 -9.07 -24.53 -8.74
N ARG A 207 -9.94 -23.91 -7.93
CA ARG A 207 -10.03 -22.46 -7.79
C ARG A 207 -8.83 -21.85 -7.05
N LEU A 208 -8.14 -22.61 -6.18
CA LEU A 208 -6.91 -22.16 -5.51
C LEU A 208 -5.68 -22.23 -6.41
N THR A 209 -5.53 -23.32 -7.17
CA THR A 209 -4.43 -23.52 -8.13
C THR A 209 -4.62 -22.75 -9.43
N SER A 210 -5.39 -21.65 -9.39
CA SER A 210 -5.69 -20.83 -10.57
C SER A 210 -4.40 -20.23 -11.16
N PRO A 211 -4.24 -20.18 -12.50
CA PRO A 211 -3.12 -19.50 -13.14
C PRO A 211 -3.04 -18.00 -12.76
N ALA A 212 -4.14 -17.42 -12.27
CA ALA A 212 -4.23 -16.03 -11.84
C ALA A 212 -3.12 -15.59 -10.87
N ILE A 213 -2.75 -16.42 -9.89
CA ILE A 213 -1.70 -16.06 -8.91
C ILE A 213 -0.32 -15.98 -9.57
N ARG A 214 -0.04 -16.91 -10.50
CA ARG A 214 1.22 -16.92 -11.26
C ARG A 214 1.28 -15.74 -12.23
N ASP A 215 0.17 -15.44 -12.88
CA ASP A 215 0.06 -14.33 -13.83
C ASP A 215 0.20 -12.99 -13.07
N LEU A 216 -0.42 -12.87 -11.89
CA LEU A 216 -0.26 -11.73 -10.99
C LEU A 216 1.19 -11.55 -10.55
N HIS A 217 1.86 -12.63 -10.14
CA HIS A 217 3.29 -12.59 -9.81
C HIS A 217 4.13 -12.10 -11.00
N THR A 218 3.84 -12.59 -12.21
CA THR A 218 4.54 -12.17 -13.43
C THR A 218 4.30 -10.70 -13.77
N MET A 219 3.06 -10.21 -13.61
CA MET A 219 2.71 -8.80 -13.78
C MET A 219 3.41 -7.91 -12.74
N GLY A 220 3.43 -8.35 -11.49
CA GLY A 220 4.13 -7.68 -10.40
C GLY A 220 5.63 -7.56 -10.65
N HIS A 221 6.29 -8.64 -11.09
CA HIS A 221 7.71 -8.60 -11.47
C HIS A 221 7.99 -7.70 -12.67
N ARG A 222 7.13 -7.71 -13.70
CA ARG A 222 7.27 -6.78 -14.83
C ARG A 222 7.11 -5.34 -14.40
N LEU A 223 6.16 -5.06 -13.50
CA LEU A 223 5.97 -3.74 -12.93
C LEU A 223 7.22 -3.35 -12.13
N LEU A 224 7.70 -4.21 -11.22
CA LEU A 224 8.93 -3.99 -10.46
C LEU A 224 10.13 -3.74 -11.36
N GLN A 225 10.32 -4.49 -12.44
CA GLN A 225 11.41 -4.24 -13.39
C GLN A 225 11.32 -2.82 -13.99
N ARG A 226 10.12 -2.34 -14.29
CA ARG A 226 9.91 -0.95 -14.74
C ARG A 226 10.17 0.06 -13.62
N LEU A 227 9.90 -0.30 -12.37
CA LEU A 227 10.19 0.51 -11.18
C LEU A 227 11.67 0.44 -10.73
N GLN A 228 12.44 -0.57 -11.14
CA GLN A 228 13.77 -0.94 -10.63
C GLN A 228 14.88 -0.88 -11.69
N CYS A 229 14.66 -0.25 -12.85
CA CYS A 229 15.73 -0.03 -13.84
C CYS A 229 16.82 0.91 -13.30
N ASP A 230 17.65 0.44 -12.34
CA ASP A 230 18.98 0.98 -12.02
C ASP A 230 19.92 0.07 -11.18
N GLU A 231 19.67 -1.24 -10.98
CA GLU A 231 20.58 -2.11 -10.19
C GLU A 231 21.51 -3.04 -10.98
N SER A 232 21.45 -3.10 -12.31
CA SER A 232 22.34 -4.01 -13.08
C SER A 232 23.65 -3.39 -13.57
N VAL A 233 23.92 -2.10 -13.29
CA VAL A 233 25.14 -1.42 -13.75
C VAL A 233 26.16 -1.15 -12.62
N SER A 234 25.78 -1.30 -11.36
CA SER A 234 26.64 -0.97 -10.22
C SER A 234 27.35 -2.17 -9.56
N SER A 235 27.21 -3.39 -10.09
CA SER A 235 27.90 -4.60 -9.57
C SER A 235 28.50 -5.47 -10.68
N SER A 236 29.37 -4.92 -11.53
CA SER A 236 30.41 -5.70 -12.21
C SER A 236 31.54 -4.79 -12.65
N GLY A 237 32.72 -4.96 -12.05
CA GLY A 237 33.92 -4.24 -12.46
C GLY A 237 34.36 -4.66 -13.85
N GLY A 238 34.56 -3.69 -14.74
CA GLY A 238 35.09 -3.90 -16.07
C GLY A 238 35.09 -2.59 -16.85
N TYR A 239 36.29 -2.06 -17.08
CA TYR A 239 36.62 -1.01 -18.03
C TYR A 239 35.76 -1.05 -19.32
N ASP A 240 35.42 0.14 -19.82
CA ASP A 240 35.32 0.51 -21.25
C ASP A 240 34.05 1.29 -21.66
N SER A 241 34.31 2.35 -22.42
CA SER A 241 33.42 3.24 -23.16
C SER A 241 32.54 4.23 -22.38
N GLY A 242 32.97 5.50 -22.42
CA GLY A 242 32.16 6.65 -22.06
C GLY A 242 31.05 6.89 -23.07
N TYR A 243 29.81 6.72 -22.63
CA TYR A 243 28.60 7.47 -22.98
C TYR A 243 27.43 6.73 -22.31
N SER A 244 27.16 7.03 -21.04
CA SER A 244 25.99 6.52 -20.33
C SER A 244 25.40 7.67 -19.52
N GLY A 245 24.62 8.48 -20.22
CA GLY A 245 23.78 9.53 -19.65
C GLY A 245 22.34 9.33 -20.13
N ARG A 246 21.85 8.08 -20.03
CA ARG A 246 20.44 7.78 -20.23
C ARG A 246 19.90 7.38 -18.88
N ASP A 247 19.68 8.38 -18.03
CA ASP A 247 18.76 8.26 -16.90
C ASP A 247 17.49 7.62 -17.49
N SER A 248 17.22 6.36 -17.13
CA SER A 248 16.16 5.60 -17.77
C SER A 248 14.86 6.40 -17.61
N SER A 249 14.16 6.74 -18.69
CA SER A 249 12.99 7.63 -18.65
C SER A 249 11.92 7.16 -17.63
N SER A 250 11.95 5.87 -17.28
CA SER A 250 11.20 5.25 -16.19
C SER A 250 11.58 5.74 -14.79
N SER A 251 12.86 5.90 -14.43
CA SER A 251 13.30 6.35 -13.09
C SER A 251 12.85 7.79 -12.78
N LEU A 252 12.84 8.64 -13.80
CA LEU A 252 12.37 10.03 -13.71
C LEU A 252 10.86 10.13 -13.51
N ILE A 253 10.10 9.15 -14.00
CA ILE A 253 8.64 9.06 -13.77
C ILE A 253 8.33 8.55 -12.36
N LEU A 254 9.25 7.82 -11.71
CA LEU A 254 9.07 7.38 -10.32
C LEU A 254 9.22 8.51 -9.31
N ALA A 255 9.80 9.64 -9.70
CA ALA A 255 9.73 10.87 -8.91
C ALA A 255 8.32 11.48 -8.91
N ASN A 256 7.38 10.98 -9.72
CA ASN A 256 6.01 11.47 -9.74
C ASN A 256 5.24 10.99 -8.50
N PRO A 257 4.90 11.88 -7.55
CA PRO A 257 4.23 11.50 -6.30
C PRO A 257 2.83 10.91 -6.52
N ASP A 258 2.12 11.30 -7.59
CA ASP A 258 0.78 10.81 -7.89
C ASP A 258 0.79 9.35 -8.36
N LEU A 259 1.80 8.97 -9.15
CA LEU A 259 1.96 7.58 -9.57
C LEU A 259 2.41 6.69 -8.41
N GLN A 260 3.27 7.19 -7.52
CA GLN A 260 3.66 6.48 -6.30
C GLN A 260 2.46 6.23 -5.39
N ALA A 261 1.61 7.24 -5.19
CA ALA A 261 0.39 7.12 -4.39
C ALA A 261 -0.64 6.14 -5.00
N CYS A 262 -0.62 5.95 -6.31
CA CYS A 262 -1.48 4.98 -7.00
C CYS A 262 -1.02 3.53 -6.84
N VAL A 263 0.21 3.30 -6.35
CA VAL A 263 0.69 1.94 -6.11
C VAL A 263 -0.08 1.34 -4.93
N PRO A 264 -0.65 0.13 -5.07
CA PRO A 264 -1.34 -0.55 -3.99
C PRO A 264 -0.54 -0.58 -2.69
N SER A 265 -0.96 0.18 -1.67
CA SER A 265 -0.38 0.12 -0.34
C SER A 265 -0.98 -1.04 0.47
N HIS A 266 -0.23 -1.53 1.46
CA HIS A 266 -0.63 -2.61 2.38
C HIS A 266 -1.96 -2.32 3.14
N GLN A 267 -2.46 -1.08 3.09
CA GLN A 267 -3.69 -0.64 3.75
C GLN A 267 -4.99 -1.02 3.01
N LEU A 268 -4.92 -1.51 1.77
CA LEU A 268 -6.09 -1.96 1.00
C LEU A 268 -6.94 -3.01 1.75
N TYR A 269 -6.39 -3.63 2.80
CA TYR A 269 -7.05 -4.68 3.57
C TYR A 269 -7.12 -4.45 5.08
N HIS A 270 -6.98 -3.20 5.57
CA HIS A 270 -7.36 -2.91 6.97
C HIS A 270 -8.86 -3.14 7.27
N ASN A 271 -9.65 -3.42 6.23
CA ASN A 271 -11.06 -3.82 6.27
C ASN A 271 -11.29 -5.34 6.09
N VAL A 272 -10.27 -6.19 6.05
CA VAL A 272 -10.46 -7.63 6.26
C VAL A 272 -10.59 -7.82 7.77
N PRO A 273 -11.79 -8.14 8.31
CA PRO A 273 -11.94 -8.34 9.73
C PRO A 273 -11.06 -9.51 10.14
N HIS A 274 -10.00 -9.19 10.88
CA HIS A 274 -9.19 -10.08 11.69
C HIS A 274 -9.30 -11.57 11.33
N THR A 275 -8.40 -12.05 10.48
CA THR A 275 -7.96 -13.45 10.44
C THR A 275 -7.23 -13.82 11.74
N VAL A 276 -7.90 -13.64 12.88
CA VAL A 276 -7.42 -13.94 14.24
C VAL A 276 -8.54 -14.59 15.06
N GLN A 277 -9.60 -15.08 14.43
CA GLN A 277 -10.62 -15.88 15.12
C GLN A 277 -10.17 -17.33 15.45
N VAL A 278 -8.93 -17.69 15.10
CA VAL A 278 -8.25 -18.88 15.63
C VAL A 278 -7.48 -18.57 16.92
N HIS A 279 -7.17 -17.29 17.20
CA HIS A 279 -6.33 -16.92 18.34
C HIS A 279 -7.11 -16.70 19.65
N SER A 280 -8.41 -16.41 19.59
CA SER A 280 -9.23 -16.24 20.80
C SER A 280 -9.55 -17.59 21.46
N THR A 281 -9.80 -18.63 20.67
CA THR A 281 -10.01 -20.01 21.14
C THR A 281 -8.71 -20.61 21.68
N SER A 282 -7.57 -20.37 21.02
CA SER A 282 -6.25 -20.82 21.50
C SER A 282 -5.77 -20.10 22.75
N LYS A 283 -6.00 -18.77 22.90
CA LYS A 283 -5.68 -18.07 24.17
C LYS A 283 -6.57 -18.55 25.33
N LYS A 284 -7.86 -18.80 25.08
CA LYS A 284 -8.78 -19.31 26.11
C LYS A 284 -8.41 -20.72 26.55
N LEU A 285 -7.98 -21.57 25.60
CA LEU A 285 -7.42 -22.91 25.89
C LEU A 285 -6.07 -22.83 26.62
N LEU A 286 -5.17 -21.93 26.24
CA LEU A 286 -3.90 -21.70 26.94
C LEU A 286 -4.10 -21.19 28.37
N TYR A 287 -5.04 -20.26 28.60
CA TYR A 287 -5.39 -19.81 29.96
C TYR A 287 -6.06 -20.93 30.77
N GLN A 288 -6.90 -21.76 30.15
CA GLN A 288 -7.52 -22.90 30.83
C GLN A 288 -6.50 -24.01 31.13
N LEU A 289 -5.52 -24.24 30.25
CA LEU A 289 -4.39 -25.15 30.48
C LEU A 289 -3.46 -24.63 31.56
N ASP A 290 -3.12 -23.34 31.55
CA ASP A 290 -2.27 -22.71 32.58
C ASP A 290 -2.94 -22.73 33.95
N HIS A 291 -4.26 -22.47 34.00
CA HIS A 291 -5.07 -22.60 35.22
C HIS A 291 -5.15 -24.06 35.70
N LEU A 292 -5.24 -25.04 34.79
CA LEU A 292 -5.22 -26.46 35.14
C LEU A 292 -3.84 -26.91 35.63
N VAL A 293 -2.76 -26.42 35.03
CA VAL A 293 -1.37 -26.63 35.48
C VAL A 293 -1.15 -25.99 36.85
N GLN A 294 -1.69 -24.79 37.11
CA GLN A 294 -1.68 -24.17 38.43
C GLN A 294 -2.44 -24.98 39.47
N ILE A 295 -3.67 -25.42 39.16
CA ILE A 295 -4.45 -26.30 40.05
C ILE A 295 -3.72 -27.62 40.31
N CYS A 296 -3.15 -28.26 39.29
CA CYS A 296 -2.38 -29.49 39.45
C CYS A 296 -1.09 -29.26 40.24
N SER A 297 -0.44 -28.10 40.09
CA SER A 297 0.74 -27.73 40.87
C SER A 297 0.41 -27.37 42.33
N GLN A 298 -0.78 -26.83 42.60
CA GLN A 298 -1.30 -26.58 43.94
C GLN A 298 -1.72 -27.90 44.62
N LEU A 299 -2.44 -28.78 43.91
CA LEU A 299 -2.77 -30.13 44.38
C LEU A 299 -1.51 -30.97 44.65
N ARG A 300 -0.44 -30.81 43.86
CA ARG A 300 0.85 -31.48 44.10
C ARG A 300 1.60 -30.90 45.32
N ARG A 301 1.35 -29.65 45.72
CA ARG A 301 1.83 -29.09 46.99
C ARG A 301 0.98 -29.52 48.18
N ASP A 302 -0.31 -29.81 47.97
CA ASP A 302 -1.28 -30.16 49.01
C ASP A 302 -1.49 -31.67 49.21
N THR A 303 -0.72 -32.53 48.54
CA THR A 303 -0.76 -33.99 48.77
C THR A 303 0.48 -34.46 49.56
N PRO A 304 0.40 -34.68 50.89
CA PRO A 304 1.53 -35.07 51.70
C PRO A 304 1.76 -36.59 51.61
N LEU A 305 2.93 -37.02 51.15
CA LEU A 305 3.38 -38.40 51.32
C LEU A 305 4.62 -38.48 52.23
N ARG A 306 4.41 -39.20 53.34
CA ARG A 306 5.35 -39.75 54.35
C ARG A 306 5.95 -38.76 55.37
N ALA A 307 6.05 -39.07 56.67
CA ALA A 307 5.78 -40.31 57.42
C ALA A 307 5.48 -39.94 58.88
N LYS A 308 4.54 -40.64 59.53
CA LYS A 308 4.34 -40.55 60.98
C LYS A 308 5.41 -41.39 61.66
N HIS A 309 6.20 -40.79 62.54
CA HIS A 309 6.99 -41.53 63.52
C HIS A 309 6.30 -41.38 64.88
N VAL A 310 5.86 -42.49 65.46
CA VAL A 310 5.21 -42.55 66.78
C VAL A 310 6.23 -43.15 67.74
N THR A 311 6.60 -42.42 68.78
CA THR A 311 7.40 -42.96 69.88
C THR A 311 6.54 -43.85 70.78
N PRO A 312 7.11 -44.81 71.54
CA PRO A 312 6.36 -45.84 72.28
C PRO A 312 5.29 -45.31 73.25
N ASP A 313 5.40 -44.06 73.71
CA ASP A 313 4.44 -43.44 74.65
C ASP A 313 3.35 -42.58 73.97
N GLY A 314 3.12 -42.74 72.66
CA GLY A 314 1.88 -42.30 72.00
C GLY A 314 1.71 -40.81 71.68
N LYS A 315 2.77 -39.99 71.70
CA LYS A 315 2.70 -38.56 71.27
C LYS A 315 3.28 -38.32 69.87
N VAL A 316 2.62 -37.45 69.10
CA VAL A 316 2.99 -37.05 67.72
C VAL A 316 3.66 -35.68 67.72
N VAL A 317 4.82 -35.52 67.07
CA VAL A 317 5.57 -34.25 66.99
C VAL A 317 5.72 -33.78 65.53
N TYR A 318 5.47 -32.49 65.27
CA TYR A 318 5.72 -31.81 63.99
C TYR A 318 6.90 -30.83 64.12
N ARG A 319 7.81 -30.77 63.13
CA ARG A 319 9.01 -29.93 63.16
C ARG A 319 8.76 -28.59 62.45
N GLY A 320 8.86 -27.48 63.16
CA GLY A 320 8.84 -26.10 62.63
C GLY A 320 9.88 -25.20 63.31
N SER A 321 10.82 -24.69 62.49
CA SER A 321 11.68 -23.49 62.58
C SER A 321 11.95 -22.75 63.90
N GLN A 322 13.24 -22.56 64.23
CA GLN A 322 13.76 -21.37 64.98
C GLN A 322 15.30 -21.27 64.96
N GLN A 323 15.89 -20.11 64.57
CA GLN A 323 16.80 -19.26 65.38
C GLN A 323 17.61 -18.18 64.60
N GLN A 324 17.63 -16.97 65.19
CA GLN A 324 18.54 -15.79 65.07
C GLN A 324 19.77 -15.97 66.03
N PRO A 325 20.77 -15.05 66.26
CA PRO A 325 21.23 -13.78 65.62
C PRO A 325 22.80 -13.59 65.50
N GLN A 326 23.25 -12.38 65.09
CA GLN A 326 24.60 -11.78 64.87
C GLN A 326 25.50 -11.51 66.13
N PRO A 327 26.82 -11.10 66.12
CA PRO A 327 27.43 -9.95 65.36
C PRO A 327 28.97 -9.91 65.03
N GLY A 328 29.42 -8.91 64.24
CA GLY A 328 30.68 -8.17 64.50
C GLY A 328 31.84 -8.10 63.46
N SER A 329 32.13 -6.87 63.01
CA SER A 329 33.42 -6.28 62.58
C SER A 329 33.97 -6.44 61.13
N GLY A 330 34.42 -5.31 60.56
CA GLY A 330 35.35 -5.26 59.41
C GLY A 330 34.94 -4.29 58.28
N SER A 331 35.16 -2.99 58.46
CA SER A 331 34.99 -1.94 57.44
C SER A 331 36.23 -1.76 56.56
N GLY A 332 36.02 -1.46 55.27
CA GLY A 332 37.07 -1.01 54.35
C GLY A 332 36.51 -0.46 53.03
N SER A 333 36.70 0.84 52.81
CA SER A 333 36.73 1.61 51.54
C SER A 333 35.48 1.58 50.63
N SER A 334 34.63 2.63 50.63
CA SER A 334 34.68 3.88 49.81
C SER A 334 34.13 3.68 48.39
N SER A 335 33.29 4.52 47.78
CA SER A 335 32.49 5.70 48.15
C SER A 335 31.69 6.05 46.89
N ALA A 336 30.38 6.24 47.04
CA ALA A 336 29.52 7.01 46.13
C ALA A 336 29.87 8.52 46.26
N SER A 337 29.39 9.53 45.54
CA SER A 337 28.28 9.78 44.61
C SER A 337 28.36 11.28 44.25
N THR A 338 27.84 11.67 43.07
CA THR A 338 26.84 12.75 42.81
C THR A 338 26.98 14.06 43.63
N SER A 339 26.97 15.31 43.12
CA SER A 339 26.10 15.98 42.14
C SER A 339 26.37 17.50 42.17
N THR A 340 25.66 18.24 41.29
CA THR A 340 25.33 19.69 41.27
C THR A 340 26.33 20.57 40.52
N SER A 341 25.99 21.63 39.77
CA SER A 341 24.84 22.10 38.96
C SER A 341 25.14 23.58 38.70
N SER A 342 25.11 24.08 37.47
CA SER A 342 24.70 25.48 37.16
C SER A 342 24.72 25.75 35.66
N THR A 343 23.66 26.40 35.19
CA THR A 343 23.44 26.96 33.84
C THR A 343 23.54 28.50 33.92
N PRO A 344 23.78 29.23 32.83
CA PRO A 344 22.65 29.74 32.02
C PRO A 344 22.87 29.77 30.48
N GLN A 345 21.75 29.81 29.74
CA GLN A 345 21.50 29.82 28.28
C GLN A 345 21.67 31.24 27.63
N PRO A 346 21.31 31.54 26.34
CA PRO A 346 20.98 30.71 25.14
C PRO A 346 21.57 31.20 23.78
N GLY A 347 21.51 30.36 22.73
CA GLY A 347 21.74 30.75 21.32
C GLY A 347 21.08 29.79 20.32
N LYS A 348 20.10 30.30 19.56
CA LYS A 348 19.19 29.61 18.62
C LYS A 348 19.88 29.10 17.34
N GLY A 349 19.38 28.00 16.75
CA GLY A 349 19.57 27.75 15.32
C GLY A 349 19.28 26.35 14.80
N LYS A 350 18.03 26.13 14.35
CA LYS A 350 17.57 25.18 13.33
C LYS A 350 17.74 23.67 13.56
N GLY A 351 16.60 23.00 13.76
CA GLY A 351 16.44 21.59 13.49
C GLY A 351 16.69 21.31 12.00
N GLY A 352 17.68 20.46 11.74
CA GLY A 352 17.80 19.76 10.48
C GLY A 352 16.83 18.59 10.50
N VAL A 353 15.79 18.67 9.69
CA VAL A 353 15.11 17.47 9.20
C VAL A 353 16.19 16.65 8.52
N ALA A 354 16.36 15.40 8.96
CA ALA A 354 17.25 14.46 8.30
C ALA A 354 16.74 14.26 6.87
N VAL A 355 17.37 14.95 5.92
CA VAL A 355 17.22 14.70 4.49
C VAL A 355 17.84 13.33 4.25
N GLY A 356 17.02 12.37 3.83
CA GLY A 356 17.45 11.04 3.45
C GLY A 356 18.56 11.10 2.41
N SER A 357 19.53 10.19 2.54
CA SER A 357 20.65 10.04 1.61
C SER A 357 20.13 9.57 0.25
N PRO A 358 20.65 10.06 -0.90
CA PRO A 358 20.24 9.65 -2.26
C PRO A 358 20.53 8.19 -2.63
N ALA A 359 21.01 7.38 -1.68
CA ALA A 359 21.26 5.94 -1.84
C ALA A 359 20.38 5.07 -0.94
N SER A 360 19.40 5.64 -0.20
CA SER A 360 18.41 4.87 0.57
C SER A 360 17.03 4.81 -0.07
N ASP A 361 16.82 5.46 -1.22
CA ASP A 361 15.50 5.54 -1.83
C ASP A 361 15.32 4.40 -2.85
N TYR A 362 15.19 3.19 -2.31
CA TYR A 362 14.38 2.18 -2.99
C TYR A 362 12.98 2.77 -3.14
N SER A 363 12.47 2.87 -4.38
CA SER A 363 11.22 3.57 -4.63
C SER A 363 10.09 3.00 -3.78
N GLU A 364 9.47 3.85 -2.97
CA GLU A 364 8.38 3.50 -2.04
C GLU A 364 7.31 2.63 -2.71
N GLY A 365 6.99 2.92 -3.97
CA GLY A 365 6.12 2.09 -4.82
C GLY A 365 6.65 0.68 -5.11
N ALA A 366 7.94 0.48 -5.37
CA ALA A 366 8.47 -0.88 -5.55
C ALA A 366 8.36 -1.70 -4.25
N SER A 367 8.59 -1.07 -3.10
CA SER A 367 8.35 -1.69 -1.79
C SER A 367 6.87 -2.09 -1.62
N HIS A 368 5.95 -1.20 -1.99
CA HIS A 368 4.51 -1.46 -1.94
C HIS A 368 4.08 -2.62 -2.86
N VAL A 369 4.56 -2.67 -4.11
CA VAL A 369 4.27 -3.78 -5.02
C VAL A 369 4.77 -5.11 -4.44
N LEU A 370 6.01 -5.16 -3.93
CA LEU A 370 6.57 -6.35 -3.28
C LEU A 370 5.76 -6.78 -2.06
N ALA A 371 5.34 -5.82 -1.23
CA ALA A 371 4.52 -6.09 -0.05
C ALA A 371 3.20 -6.76 -0.42
N VAL A 372 2.48 -6.24 -1.43
CA VAL A 372 1.22 -6.82 -1.90
C VAL A 372 1.42 -8.22 -2.48
N ILE A 373 2.48 -8.45 -3.27
CA ILE A 373 2.80 -9.79 -3.79
C ILE A 373 3.04 -10.77 -2.63
N HIS A 374 3.87 -10.40 -1.65
CA HIS A 374 4.18 -11.25 -0.51
C HIS A 374 2.93 -11.55 0.35
N GLU A 375 2.07 -10.57 0.56
CA GLU A 375 0.83 -10.71 1.32
C GLU A 375 -0.15 -11.68 0.62
N ILE A 376 -0.36 -11.53 -0.69
CA ILE A 376 -1.19 -12.44 -1.48
C ILE A 376 -0.64 -13.86 -1.43
N LEU A 377 0.68 -14.03 -1.58
CA LEU A 377 1.33 -15.34 -1.47
C LEU A 377 1.19 -15.94 -0.06
N ALA A 378 1.27 -15.13 1.00
CA ALA A 378 1.06 -15.59 2.37
C ALA A 378 -0.40 -16.05 2.59
N HIS A 379 -1.38 -15.28 2.10
CA HIS A 379 -2.79 -15.68 2.14
C HIS A 379 -3.03 -16.97 1.37
N HIS A 380 -2.45 -17.11 0.18
CA HIS A 380 -2.55 -18.33 -0.60
C HIS A 380 -2.04 -19.55 0.18
N ARG A 381 -0.82 -19.48 0.74
CA ARG A 381 -0.25 -20.56 1.58
C ARG A 381 -1.14 -20.88 2.79
N ALA A 382 -1.70 -19.86 3.45
CA ALA A 382 -2.58 -20.05 4.60
C ALA A 382 -3.88 -20.77 4.22
N VAL A 383 -4.45 -20.47 3.05
CA VAL A 383 -5.63 -21.17 2.54
C VAL A 383 -5.28 -22.59 2.12
N GLU A 384 -4.13 -22.82 1.48
CA GLU A 384 -3.64 -24.16 1.13
C GLU A 384 -3.44 -25.06 2.37
N GLN A 385 -2.86 -24.50 3.45
CA GLN A 385 -2.69 -25.23 4.70
C GLN A 385 -4.05 -25.64 5.28
N ARG A 386 -4.99 -24.69 5.41
CA ARG A 386 -6.35 -24.99 5.89
C ARG A 386 -7.08 -26.00 5.02
N TRP A 387 -6.91 -25.90 3.71
CA TRP A 387 -7.47 -26.85 2.77
C TRP A 387 -6.90 -28.25 3.00
N THR A 388 -5.59 -28.38 3.22
CA THR A 388 -4.91 -29.65 3.47
C THR A 388 -5.42 -30.32 4.75
N ASP A 389 -5.55 -29.54 5.83
CA ASP A 389 -6.07 -30.02 7.11
C ASP A 389 -7.52 -30.51 6.98
N LYS A 390 -8.38 -29.71 6.33
CA LYS A 390 -9.79 -30.07 6.10
C LYS A 390 -9.93 -31.29 5.20
N LYS A 391 -9.11 -31.40 4.14
CA LYS A 391 -9.07 -32.56 3.25
C LYS A 391 -8.74 -33.82 4.05
N HIS A 392 -7.71 -33.76 4.89
CA HIS A 392 -7.31 -34.90 5.71
C HIS A 392 -8.45 -35.37 6.63
N GLN A 393 -9.13 -34.44 7.31
CA GLN A 393 -10.28 -34.74 8.16
C GLN A 393 -11.44 -35.38 7.37
N LEU A 394 -11.76 -34.86 6.18
CA LEU A 394 -12.82 -35.42 5.32
C LEU A 394 -12.49 -36.86 4.89
N HIS A 395 -11.25 -37.14 4.48
CA HIS A 395 -10.83 -38.49 4.10
C HIS A 395 -10.87 -39.48 5.26
N GLN A 396 -10.38 -39.09 6.45
CA GLN A 396 -10.46 -39.92 7.65
C GLN A 396 -11.93 -40.26 7.99
N ARG A 397 -12.83 -39.28 7.89
CA ARG A 397 -14.26 -39.47 8.18
C ARG A 397 -14.93 -40.37 7.14
N LEU A 398 -14.61 -40.23 5.85
CA LEU A 398 -15.10 -41.12 4.81
C LEU A 398 -14.66 -42.58 5.06
N ALA A 399 -13.38 -42.80 5.40
CA ALA A 399 -12.86 -44.14 5.69
C ALA A 399 -13.57 -44.78 6.89
N LEU A 400 -13.77 -44.03 7.99
CA LEU A 400 -14.53 -44.48 9.16
C LEU A 400 -15.97 -44.87 8.81
N ARG A 401 -16.64 -44.09 7.96
CA ARG A 401 -18.03 -44.35 7.57
C ARG A 401 -18.18 -45.58 6.68
N LEU A 402 -17.26 -45.77 5.72
CA LEU A 402 -17.23 -46.98 4.89
C LEU A 402 -17.01 -48.24 5.76
N PHE A 403 -16.06 -48.19 6.70
CA PHE A 403 -15.83 -49.30 7.63
C PHE A 403 -17.07 -49.63 8.46
N GLN A 404 -17.79 -48.63 8.98
CA GLN A 404 -19.03 -48.83 9.74
C GLN A 404 -20.12 -49.50 8.88
N GLU A 405 -20.21 -49.14 7.60
CA GLU A 405 -21.17 -49.72 6.67
C GLU A 405 -20.82 -51.19 6.35
N ASP A 406 -19.55 -51.48 6.08
CA ASP A 406 -19.05 -52.85 5.84
C ASP A 406 -19.32 -53.77 7.04
N VAL A 407 -19.00 -53.31 8.26
CA VAL A 407 -19.26 -54.06 9.51
C VAL A 407 -20.75 -54.35 9.67
N LYS A 408 -21.62 -53.40 9.29
CA LYS A 408 -23.07 -53.60 9.36
C LYS A 408 -23.54 -54.66 8.37
N GLN A 409 -23.08 -54.61 7.12
CA GLN A 409 -23.43 -55.62 6.10
C GLN A 409 -23.00 -57.03 6.50
N VAL A 410 -21.82 -57.19 7.12
CA VAL A 410 -21.33 -58.48 7.63
C VAL A 410 -22.16 -58.99 8.82
N ARG A 411 -22.74 -58.11 9.65
CA ARG A 411 -23.61 -58.52 10.77
C ARG A 411 -25.04 -58.87 10.34
N ASP A 412 -25.49 -58.32 9.21
CA ASP A 412 -26.83 -58.52 8.67
C ASP A 412 -26.87 -59.69 7.65
N THR A 413 -25.74 -60.37 7.42
CA THR A 413 -25.59 -61.63 6.66
C THR A 413 -25.44 -62.81 7.61
#